data_AF-A0A1I4R8Y8-F1
#
_entry.id   AF-A0A1I4R8Y8-F1
#
_cell.length_a   1.000
_cell.length_b   1.000
_cell.length_c   1.000
_cell.angle_alpha   90.00
_cell.angle_beta   90.00
_cell.angle_gamma   90.00
#
_symmetry.space_group_name_H-M   'P 1'
#
loop_
_entity.id
_entity.type
_entity.pdbx_description
1 polymer ?
#
loop_
_entity_poly.entity_id
_entity_poly.type
_entity_poly.pdbx_seq_one_letter_code
_entity_poly.pdbx_strand_id
1 'polypeptide(L)'
;MESSENLWISVTAALAIGVVIGVVVAGLARRLSGGVGGSSQRQLESLQLRFEEYQQEVAGHFKTTAGLVARLNRDYQDIQQHLTQSAMELAPDDISRQRLLAAMQQSTTASLEDKGPAAFDSLEPPRDYAPKSEDSPGTLSEDFSASRKHHI
;
A
#
# COMPACT_ATOMS: atom_id res chain seq x y z
N MET A 1 -52.40 -34.83 -38.63
CA MET A 1 -51.69 -34.99 -37.34
C MET A 1 -50.23 -35.37 -37.51
N GLU A 2 -49.77 -35.75 -38.71
CA GLU A 2 -48.39 -36.21 -38.97
C GLU A 2 -47.34 -35.08 -38.94
N SER A 3 -47.73 -33.83 -39.20
CA SER A 3 -46.82 -32.68 -39.24
C SER A 3 -46.23 -32.33 -37.87
N SER A 4 -46.98 -32.52 -36.78
CA SER A 4 -46.51 -32.24 -35.43
C SER A 4 -45.50 -33.28 -34.95
N GLU A 5 -45.66 -34.57 -35.28
CA GLU A 5 -44.72 -35.62 -34.88
C GLU A 5 -43.34 -35.43 -35.53
N ASN A 6 -43.29 -35.10 -36.82
CA ASN A 6 -42.04 -34.81 -37.53
C ASN A 6 -41.31 -33.59 -36.94
N LEU A 7 -42.07 -32.61 -36.46
CA LEU A 7 -41.53 -31.40 -35.85
C LEU A 7 -40.85 -31.72 -34.52
N TRP A 8 -41.48 -32.53 -33.66
CA TRP A 8 -40.87 -32.97 -32.40
C TRP A 8 -39.61 -33.81 -32.63
N ILE A 9 -39.62 -34.73 -33.60
CA ILE A 9 -38.46 -35.57 -33.96
C ILE A 9 -37.29 -34.71 -34.44
N SER A 10 -37.52 -33.72 -35.29
CA SER A 10 -36.46 -32.82 -35.78
C SER A 10 -35.86 -31.97 -34.65
N VAL A 11 -36.70 -31.49 -33.72
CA VAL A 11 -36.26 -30.75 -32.53
C VAL A 11 -35.40 -31.63 -31.61
N THR A 12 -35.81 -32.88 -31.38
CA THR A 12 -35.02 -33.80 -30.53
C THR A 12 -33.70 -34.18 -31.18
N ALA A 13 -33.70 -34.43 -32.50
CA ALA A 13 -32.50 -34.74 -33.25
C ALA A 13 -31.50 -33.58 -33.25
N ALA A 14 -31.97 -32.34 -33.46
CA ALA A 14 -31.13 -31.15 -33.41
C ALA A 14 -30.50 -30.94 -32.01
N LEU A 15 -31.28 -31.17 -30.94
CA LEU A 15 -30.78 -31.08 -29.57
C LEU A 15 -29.71 -32.14 -29.28
N ALA A 16 -29.91 -33.38 -29.72
CA ALA A 16 -28.92 -34.45 -29.56
C ALA A 16 -27.60 -34.12 -30.27
N ILE A 17 -27.68 -33.61 -31.51
CA ILE A 17 -26.50 -33.18 -32.27
C ILE A 17 -25.80 -32.01 -31.56
N GLY A 18 -26.56 -31.02 -31.07
CA GLY A 18 -26.02 -29.91 -30.29
C GLY A 18 -25.28 -30.34 -29.02
N VAL A 19 -25.82 -31.33 -28.29
CA VAL A 19 -25.16 -31.90 -27.11
C VAL A 19 -23.86 -32.61 -27.49
N VAL A 20 -23.86 -33.42 -28.55
CA VAL A 20 -22.65 -34.11 -29.02
C VAL A 20 -21.57 -33.11 -29.41
N ILE A 21 -21.91 -32.10 -30.20
CA ILE A 21 -20.98 -31.04 -30.60
C ILE A 21 -20.49 -30.28 -29.36
N GLY A 22 -21.39 -29.93 -28.44
CA GLY A 22 -21.06 -29.23 -27.19
C GLY A 22 -20.07 -30.02 -26.34
N VAL A 23 -20.25 -31.34 -26.21
CA VAL A 23 -19.33 -32.22 -25.47
C VAL A 23 -17.98 -32.31 -26.16
N VAL A 24 -17.94 -32.43 -27.50
CA VAL A 24 -16.69 -32.48 -28.27
C VAL A 24 -15.92 -31.16 -28.16
N VAL A 25 -16.59 -30.02 -28.33
CA VAL A 25 -15.98 -28.69 -28.21
C VAL A 25 -15.51 -28.44 -26.77
N ALA A 26 -16.32 -28.75 -25.75
CA ALA A 26 -15.92 -28.61 -24.35
C ALA A 26 -14.79 -29.56 -23.96
N GLY A 27 -14.72 -30.75 -24.56
CA GLY A 27 -13.61 -31.70 -24.39
C GLY A 27 -12.32 -31.19 -25.03
N LEU A 28 -12.40 -30.66 -26.25
CA LEU A 28 -11.25 -30.10 -26.96
C LEU A 28 -10.74 -28.82 -26.30
N ALA A 29 -11.65 -27.93 -25.89
CA ALA A 29 -11.33 -26.73 -25.11
C ALA A 29 -10.62 -27.12 -23.82
N ARG A 30 -11.09 -28.11 -23.05
CA ARG A 30 -10.38 -28.58 -21.85
C ARG A 30 -8.99 -29.17 -22.13
N ARG A 31 -8.79 -29.86 -23.27
CA ARG A 31 -7.47 -30.37 -23.67
C ARG A 31 -6.51 -29.24 -24.07
N LEU A 32 -7.01 -28.20 -24.75
CA LEU A 32 -6.24 -27.01 -25.13
C LEU A 32 -5.96 -26.08 -23.94
N SER A 33 -6.93 -25.95 -23.03
CA SER A 33 -6.87 -25.12 -21.82
C SER A 33 -6.26 -25.83 -20.61
N GLY A 34 -5.65 -27.01 -20.80
CA GLY A 34 -5.11 -27.91 -19.76
C GLY A 34 -4.03 -27.33 -18.82
N GLY A 35 -3.79 -26.02 -18.82
CA GLY A 35 -2.90 -25.32 -17.90
C GLY A 35 -3.48 -24.05 -17.23
N VAL A 36 -4.68 -23.58 -17.63
CA VAL A 36 -5.16 -22.25 -17.21
C VAL A 36 -5.68 -22.22 -15.76
N GLY A 37 -6.20 -23.34 -15.24
CA GLY A 37 -6.66 -23.40 -13.84
C GLY A 37 -5.51 -23.42 -12.81
N GLY A 38 -4.36 -23.98 -13.17
CA GLY A 38 -3.20 -24.07 -12.30
C GLY A 38 -2.33 -22.81 -12.29
N SER A 39 -2.30 -22.05 -13.40
CA SER A 39 -1.50 -20.83 -13.49
C SER A 39 -2.08 -19.69 -12.64
N SER A 40 -3.41 -19.57 -12.55
CA SER A 40 -4.05 -18.55 -11.69
C SER A 40 -3.83 -18.85 -10.20
N GLN A 41 -3.97 -20.10 -9.78
CA GLN A 41 -3.71 -20.51 -8.39
C GLN A 41 -2.25 -20.29 -8.00
N ARG A 42 -1.30 -20.68 -8.88
CA ARG A 42 0.14 -20.47 -8.66
C ARG A 42 0.53 -19.00 -8.63
N GLN A 43 -0.12 -18.17 -9.44
CA GLN A 43 0.08 -16.72 -9.40
C GLN A 43 -0.35 -16.14 -8.05
N LEU A 44 -1.54 -16.53 -7.56
CA LEU A 44 -2.02 -16.09 -6.24
C LEU A 44 -1.09 -16.52 -5.11
N GLU A 45 -0.61 -17.77 -5.13
CA GLU A 45 0.35 -18.28 -4.14
C GLU A 45 1.68 -17.51 -4.20
N SER A 46 2.20 -17.23 -5.39
CA SER A 46 3.43 -16.44 -5.55
C SER A 46 3.29 -14.98 -5.10
N LEU A 47 2.12 -14.38 -5.28
CA LEU A 47 1.81 -13.02 -4.84
C LEU A 47 1.73 -12.95 -3.31
N GLN A 48 1.09 -13.94 -2.67
CA GLN A 48 1.02 -14.03 -1.21
C GLN A 48 2.40 -14.19 -0.60
N LEU A 49 3.24 -15.08 -1.16
CA LEU A 49 4.59 -15.31 -0.67
C LEU A 49 5.43 -14.02 -0.70
N ARG A 50 5.36 -13.28 -1.81
CA ARG A 50 6.06 -11.99 -1.97
C ARG A 50 5.53 -10.93 -1.00
N PHE A 51 4.23 -10.94 -0.72
CA PHE A 51 3.62 -10.01 0.22
C PHE A 51 4.10 -10.27 1.64
N GLU A 52 4.20 -11.55 2.04
CA GLU A 52 4.70 -11.94 3.35
C GLU A 52 6.20 -11.63 3.52
N GLU A 53 7.00 -11.88 2.48
CA GLU A 53 8.41 -11.49 2.44
C GLU A 53 8.59 -9.97 2.55
N TYR A 54 7.80 -9.19 1.81
CA TYR A 54 7.81 -7.72 1.89
C TYR A 54 7.40 -7.23 3.28
N GLN A 55 6.36 -7.81 3.89
CA GLN A 55 5.96 -7.45 5.26
C GLN A 55 7.08 -7.72 6.27
N GLN A 56 7.78 -8.85 6.12
CA GLN A 56 8.91 -9.20 6.98
C GLN A 56 10.08 -8.22 6.78
N GLU A 57 10.39 -7.85 5.53
CA GLU A 57 11.45 -6.89 5.20
C GLU A 57 11.15 -5.51 5.78
N VAL A 58 9.92 -5.00 5.60
CA VAL A 58 9.49 -3.70 6.15
C VAL A 58 9.55 -3.72 7.68
N ALA A 59 9.05 -4.77 8.33
CA ALA A 59 9.15 -4.92 9.78
C ALA A 59 10.61 -4.95 10.26
N GLY A 60 11.49 -5.62 9.50
CA GLY A 60 12.93 -5.63 9.75
C GLY A 60 13.56 -4.24 9.64
N HIS A 61 13.18 -3.46 8.61
CA HIS A 61 13.65 -2.09 8.41
C HIS A 61 13.18 -1.19 9.55
N PHE A 62 11.91 -1.24 9.94
CA PHE A 62 11.38 -0.47 11.06
C PHE A 62 12.04 -0.83 12.39
N LYS A 63 12.30 -2.11 12.65
CA LYS A 63 13.06 -2.55 13.84
C LYS A 63 14.47 -1.98 13.85
N THR A 64 15.15 -2.01 12.72
CA THR A 64 16.51 -1.47 12.56
C THR A 64 16.50 0.03 12.77
N THR A 65 15.60 0.76 12.09
CA THR A 65 15.43 2.21 12.22
C THR A 65 15.07 2.61 13.65
N ALA A 66 14.17 1.90 14.33
CA ALA A 66 13.86 2.14 15.73
C ALA A 66 15.10 1.98 16.63
N GLY A 67 15.95 0.99 16.34
CA GLY A 67 17.24 0.81 17.00
C GLY A 67 18.22 1.97 16.75
N LEU A 68 18.29 2.48 15.52
CA LEU A 68 19.12 3.65 15.17
C LEU A 68 18.61 4.92 15.86
N VAL A 69 17.30 5.17 15.84
CA VAL A 69 16.67 6.32 16.53
C VAL A 69 16.92 6.26 18.03
N ALA A 70 16.84 5.07 18.64
CA ALA A 70 17.13 4.90 20.06
C ALA A 70 18.59 5.23 20.41
N ARG A 71 19.54 4.84 19.55
CA ARG A 71 20.96 5.20 19.71
C ARG A 71 21.17 6.70 19.56
N LEU A 72 20.60 7.31 18.53
CA LEU A 72 20.69 8.75 18.30
C LEU A 72 20.15 9.55 19.50
N ASN A 73 19.03 9.13 20.09
CA ASN A 73 18.47 9.78 21.27
C ASN A 73 19.42 9.65 22.48
N ARG A 74 20.04 8.48 22.66
CA ARG A 74 21.05 8.30 23.72
C ARG A 74 22.26 9.21 23.51
N ASP A 75 22.78 9.27 22.29
CA ASP A 75 23.93 10.13 21.95
C ASP A 75 23.57 11.61 22.17
N TYR A 76 22.35 12.03 21.84
CA TYR A 76 21.85 13.37 22.13
C TYR A 76 21.82 13.68 23.64
N GLN A 77 21.35 12.74 24.46
CA GLN A 77 21.35 12.88 25.92
C GLN A 77 22.77 12.99 26.50
N ASP A 78 23.70 12.17 26.00
CA ASP A 78 25.11 12.20 26.42
C ASP A 78 25.75 13.55 26.10
N ILE A 79 25.52 14.08 24.89
CA ILE A 79 25.98 15.42 24.49
C ILE A 79 25.42 16.48 25.44
N GLN A 80 24.11 16.44 25.72
CA GLN A 80 23.46 17.39 26.62
C GLN A 80 24.04 17.33 28.04
N GLN A 81 24.29 16.14 28.55
CA GLN A 81 24.92 15.94 29.85
C GLN A 81 26.35 16.49 29.86
N HIS A 82 27.13 16.23 28.80
CA HIS A 82 28.49 16.74 28.68
C HIS A 82 28.54 18.27 28.58
N LEU A 83 27.59 18.88 27.87
CA LEU A 83 27.43 20.35 27.82
C LEU A 83 27.09 20.92 29.20
N THR A 84 26.19 20.27 29.93
CA THR A 84 25.83 20.64 31.30
C THR A 84 27.05 20.57 32.23
N GLN A 85 27.83 19.49 32.14
CA GLN A 85 29.05 19.31 32.92
C GLN A 85 30.11 20.38 32.57
N SER A 86 30.32 20.63 31.28
CA SER A 86 31.26 21.64 30.80
C SER A 86 30.83 23.05 31.20
N ALA A 87 29.53 23.34 31.16
CA ALA A 87 28.95 24.59 31.64
C ALA A 87 29.24 24.83 33.13
N MET A 88 29.13 23.79 33.98
CA MET A 88 29.46 23.91 35.40
C MET A 88 30.97 24.15 35.63
N GLU A 89 31.83 23.48 34.85
CA GLU A 89 33.28 23.56 35.00
C GLU A 89 33.88 24.88 34.47
N LEU A 90 33.41 25.35 33.31
CA LEU A 90 33.98 26.53 32.64
C LEU A 90 33.30 27.85 33.01
N ALA A 91 32.11 27.84 33.62
CA ALA A 91 31.46 29.08 34.02
C ALA A 91 32.09 29.65 35.31
N PRO A 92 32.59 30.90 35.28
CA PRO A 92 33.36 31.48 36.37
C PRO A 92 32.51 31.94 37.58
N ASP A 93 31.19 32.09 37.41
CA ASP A 93 30.29 32.68 38.42
C ASP A 93 28.97 31.90 38.52
N ASP A 94 28.41 31.73 39.72
CA ASP A 94 27.19 30.92 39.93
C ASP A 94 25.96 31.48 39.23
N ILE A 95 25.87 32.81 39.08
CA ILE A 95 24.79 33.46 38.32
C ILE A 95 24.88 33.10 36.82
N SER A 96 26.11 33.03 36.29
CA SER A 96 26.34 32.66 34.89
C SER A 96 26.05 31.18 34.62
N ARG A 97 26.36 30.30 35.59
CA ARG A 97 25.97 28.88 35.56
C ARG A 97 24.45 28.70 35.50
N GLN A 98 23.71 29.32 36.41
CA GLN A 98 22.25 29.20 36.47
C GLN A 98 21.57 29.69 35.19
N ARG A 99 22.06 30.80 34.60
CA ARG A 99 21.51 31.31 33.33
C ARG A 99 21.79 30.37 32.16
N LEU A 100 22.98 29.78 32.08
CA LEU A 100 23.34 28.85 31.01
C LEU A 100 22.52 27.55 31.10
N LEU A 101 22.34 27.02 32.31
CA LEU A 101 21.49 25.85 32.58
C LEU A 101 20.01 26.13 32.25
N ALA A 102 19.49 27.30 32.62
CA ALA A 102 18.12 27.70 32.32
C ALA A 102 17.87 27.83 30.79
N ALA A 103 18.82 28.41 30.05
CA ALA A 103 18.74 28.52 28.59
C ALA A 103 18.76 27.14 27.88
N MET A 104 19.49 26.16 28.43
CA MET A 104 19.52 24.78 27.92
C MET A 104 18.23 24.00 28.20
N GLN A 105 17.58 24.24 29.35
CA GLN A 105 16.29 23.63 29.67
C GLN A 105 15.18 24.16 28.75
N GLN A 106 15.17 25.47 28.48
CA GLN A 106 14.18 26.13 27.64
C GLN A 106 14.24 25.69 26.16
N SER A 107 15.44 25.37 25.65
CA SER A 107 15.62 24.83 24.30
C SER A 107 15.16 23.38 24.15
N THR A 108 15.15 22.61 25.24
CA THR A 108 14.64 21.22 25.25
C THR A 108 13.10 21.21 25.31
N THR A 109 12.48 22.10 26.09
CA THR A 109 11.01 22.17 26.21
C THR A 109 10.34 22.74 24.96
N ALA A 110 10.94 23.75 24.31
CA ALA A 110 10.42 24.33 23.08
C ALA A 110 10.33 23.34 21.90
N SER A 111 11.16 22.27 21.89
CA SER A 111 11.14 21.25 20.85
C SER A 111 10.10 20.14 21.10
N LEU A 112 9.59 20.02 22.33
CA LEU A 112 8.61 19.01 22.71
C LEU A 112 7.16 19.53 22.68
N GLU A 113 6.95 20.85 22.82
CA GLU A 113 5.61 21.45 22.82
C GLU A 113 5.03 21.72 21.41
N ASP A 114 5.85 21.73 20.35
CA ASP A 114 5.39 21.99 18.96
C ASP A 114 5.06 20.72 18.15
N LYS A 115 5.07 19.54 18.78
CA LYS A 115 4.79 18.26 18.11
C LYS A 115 3.66 17.49 18.78
N GLY A 116 2.53 18.18 19.00
CA GLY A 116 1.25 17.51 19.13
C GLY A 116 0.92 16.71 17.85
N PRO A 117 0.06 15.67 17.92
CA PRO A 117 -0.24 14.78 16.79
C PRO A 117 -0.99 15.44 15.62
N ALA A 118 -1.16 16.77 15.62
CA ALA A 118 -1.94 17.52 14.62
C ALA A 118 -1.35 17.48 13.20
N ALA A 119 -0.06 17.17 13.04
CA ALA A 119 0.57 17.08 11.72
C ALA A 119 0.24 15.77 10.98
N PHE A 120 -0.24 14.72 11.65
CA PHE A 120 -0.61 13.45 10.98
C PHE A 120 -2.08 13.39 10.57
N ASP A 121 -2.94 14.26 11.12
CA ASP A 121 -4.37 14.33 10.79
C ASP A 121 -4.63 15.11 9.47
N SER A 122 -3.61 15.82 8.97
CA SER A 122 -3.67 16.62 7.74
C SER A 122 -2.90 16.01 6.55
N LEU A 123 -2.16 14.91 6.75
CA LEU A 123 -1.69 14.08 5.63
C LEU A 123 -2.80 13.13 5.24
N GLU A 124 -3.81 13.66 4.55
CA GLU A 124 -4.79 12.81 3.91
C GLU A 124 -4.07 11.94 2.87
N PRO A 125 -4.17 10.60 2.95
CA PRO A 125 -3.51 9.73 1.99
C PRO A 125 -4.00 10.09 0.56
N PRO A 126 -3.12 10.00 -0.45
CA PRO A 126 -3.48 10.37 -1.81
C PRO A 126 -4.74 9.61 -2.24
N ARG A 127 -5.77 10.37 -2.63
CA ARG A 127 -7.10 9.85 -2.99
C ARG A 127 -7.13 9.07 -4.31
N ASP A 128 -5.97 8.87 -4.93
CA ASP A 128 -5.80 8.16 -6.21
C ASP A 128 -6.12 6.65 -6.13
N TYR A 129 -6.28 6.10 -4.91
CA TYR A 129 -6.65 4.71 -4.68
C TYR A 129 -8.15 4.48 -4.44
N ALA A 130 -8.96 5.55 -4.32
CA ALA A 130 -10.38 5.41 -4.02
C ALA A 130 -11.14 4.88 -5.27
N PRO A 131 -12.02 3.87 -5.13
CA PRO A 131 -12.86 3.43 -6.23
C PRO A 131 -13.74 4.61 -6.68
N LYS A 132 -13.60 5.00 -7.95
CA LYS A 132 -14.41 6.07 -8.53
C LYS A 132 -15.87 5.62 -8.65
N SER A 133 -16.80 6.56 -8.48
CA SER A 133 -18.22 6.31 -8.74
C SER A 133 -18.42 5.90 -10.20
N GLU A 134 -19.45 5.08 -10.46
CA GLU A 134 -19.78 4.50 -11.78
C GLU A 134 -19.87 5.54 -12.92
N ASP A 135 -20.10 6.81 -12.57
CA ASP A 135 -20.26 7.95 -13.48
C ASP A 135 -18.95 8.73 -13.76
N SER A 136 -17.82 8.33 -13.18
CA SER A 136 -16.55 9.05 -13.30
C SER A 136 -15.47 8.25 -14.05
N PRO A 137 -14.96 8.75 -15.19
CA PRO A 137 -13.95 8.05 -15.98
C PRO A 137 -12.68 7.78 -15.16
N GLY A 138 -12.17 6.54 -15.24
CA GLY A 138 -10.95 6.10 -14.56
C GLY A 138 -9.74 6.96 -14.92
N THR A 139 -8.72 7.03 -14.05
CA THR A 139 -7.45 7.73 -14.36
C THR A 139 -6.71 7.13 -15.56
N LEU A 140 -7.14 5.96 -16.04
CA LEU A 140 -6.65 5.27 -17.23
C LEU A 140 -7.69 5.20 -18.37
N SER A 141 -8.82 5.91 -18.30
CA SER A 141 -9.78 5.94 -19.40
C SER A 141 -9.21 6.73 -20.58
N GLU A 142 -9.43 6.24 -21.81
CA GLU A 142 -8.92 6.84 -23.05
C GLU A 142 -9.36 8.30 -23.23
N ASP A 143 -10.53 8.67 -22.69
CA ASP A 143 -11.10 10.02 -22.74
C ASP A 143 -10.39 11.04 -21.83
N PHE A 144 -9.63 10.59 -20.81
CA PHE A 144 -8.98 11.48 -19.83
C PHE A 144 -7.83 12.28 -20.47
N SER A 145 -7.23 11.76 -21.54
CA SER A 145 -6.15 12.41 -22.29
C SER A 145 -6.65 13.40 -23.34
N ALA A 146 -7.94 13.32 -23.72
CA ALA A 146 -8.49 14.08 -24.84
C ALA A 146 -8.90 15.52 -24.47
N SER A 147 -9.02 15.85 -23.17
CA SER A 147 -9.53 17.17 -22.75
C SER A 147 -8.45 18.22 -22.45
N ARG A 148 -7.16 17.95 -22.70
CA ARG A 148 -6.07 18.93 -22.53
C ARG A 148 -5.65 19.60 -23.85
N LYS A 149 -6.62 20.12 -24.60
CA LYS A 149 -6.38 21.06 -25.71
C LYS A 149 -7.60 21.97 -25.87
N HIS A 150 -7.59 23.15 -25.27
CA HIS A 150 -7.87 24.44 -25.92
C HIS A 150 -7.83 25.59 -24.91
N HIS A 151 -6.68 26.23 -24.74
CA HIS A 151 -6.63 27.65 -24.34
C HIS A 151 -5.25 28.20 -24.73
N ILE A 152 -5.18 28.78 -25.93
CA ILE A 152 -4.22 29.81 -26.31
C ILE A 152 -5.06 31.08 -26.47
#